data_AF-A0A8H2X5H5-F1
#
_entry.id   AF-A0A8H2X5H5-F1
#
_cell.length_a   1.000
_cell.length_b   1.000
_cell.length_c   1.000
_cell.angle_alpha   90.00
_cell.angle_beta   90.00
_cell.angle_gamma   90.00
#
_symmetry.space_group_name_H-M   'P 1'
#
loop_
_entity.id
_entity.type
_entity.pdbx_description
1 polymer ?
#
loop_
_entity_poly.entity_id
_entity_poly.type
_entity_poly.pdbx_seq_one_letter_code
_entity_poly.pdbx_strand_id
1 'polypeptide(L)'
;MNIDDYRQMRDNLSSIIESLPYLTLATPQPPLLDVEGGLFGGGDGGVVGIKNFRISAQKDIDGLDNYISQHLNTPNPLPPLSTNAPYILAVWSEIISACPVQAVGKTFNLPREKGKGKDAGTVKVDVVADEGRQWIRVNTIKNSRLMAEIHELDGYDSESSEDDPPQNGGIVTPSSENSIIRMAKSLLTAAKHHAVPDTGEVPRITLRLTRLETNPDAIDEPIDSRIIRTIKDLEAMGVDVQLGERPFPPRLVAPASPPPTLPQSTRRVNLDLSLIIALVSDLTHAPLPASEEGAHERFKPLTRVWKSGKLYRSTVISTSEPPSDDEGENDVNDGEDVVKDSHEHSRALALQLLSEMRHSLLDEMATYLKGNDQPLEFWTTPEAQQRCAKIVQKIGGLGERRRAKALFDSDGEQAFWEGSRFGEAFIPGLVPLRVYPEHVTAVANLTGLKPTTSYEIFARRLFRTCRILLSPSHAEAQARLKGTAVPLGYATELGPPGDMPLAPSIDTGTPSPSVLAGSRPNTRLTAHTVRSMLWGVSKRVTTLTANRASVRAVLREMKILAGIGTGGDEAEGADREYAGLEKCVGEKEREVGDDGVAVLWVVEPRSLAEQMRSDVVNAGEGVNM
;
A
#
# COMPACT_ATOMS: atom_id res chain seq x y z
N MET A 1 39.94 7.88 19.79
CA MET A 1 39.86 7.42 18.40
C MET A 1 40.97 8.07 17.61
N ASN A 2 41.61 7.30 16.75
CA ASN A 2 42.51 7.83 15.73
C ASN A 2 41.68 8.22 14.48
N ILE A 3 42.34 8.80 13.48
CA ILE A 3 41.68 9.16 12.22
C ILE A 3 41.17 7.95 11.43
N ASP A 4 41.83 6.79 11.57
CA ASP A 4 41.47 5.57 10.87
C ASP A 4 40.16 4.96 11.39
N ASP A 5 39.87 5.09 12.69
CA ASP A 5 38.60 4.71 13.31
C ASP A 5 37.44 5.48 12.67
N TYR A 6 37.61 6.79 12.43
CA TYR A 6 36.61 7.62 11.77
C TYR A 6 36.45 7.29 10.29
N ARG A 7 37.55 6.95 9.59
CA ARG A 7 37.49 6.47 8.20
C ARG A 7 36.74 5.15 8.09
N GLN A 8 37.03 4.19 8.96
CA GLN A 8 36.33 2.91 9.00
C GLN A 8 34.83 3.09 9.26
N MET A 9 34.47 3.99 10.17
CA MET A 9 33.07 4.32 10.47
C MET A 9 32.36 4.92 9.26
N ARG A 10 33.01 5.86 8.57
CA ARG A 10 32.53 6.48 7.34
C ARG A 10 32.32 5.45 6.22
N ASP A 11 33.28 4.54 6.03
CA ASP A 11 33.21 3.50 5.01
C ASP A 11 32.10 2.48 5.31
N ASN A 12 31.91 2.13 6.59
CA ASN A 12 30.80 1.30 7.01
C ASN A 12 29.44 1.97 6.73
N LEU A 13 29.30 3.28 6.98
CA LEU A 13 28.07 4.02 6.64
C LEU A 13 27.84 4.07 5.12
N SER A 14 28.89 4.22 4.32
CA SER A 14 28.77 4.16 2.86
C SER A 14 28.31 2.78 2.39
N SER A 15 28.86 1.72 2.97
CA SER A 15 28.44 0.34 2.74
C SER A 15 26.95 0.12 3.05
N ILE A 16 26.42 0.77 4.10
CA ILE A 16 24.98 0.76 4.40
C ILE A 16 24.18 1.34 3.23
N ILE A 17 24.51 2.56 2.81
CA ILE A 17 23.76 3.27 1.74
C ILE A 17 23.75 2.46 0.45
N GLU A 18 24.89 1.84 0.11
CA GLU A 18 25.03 0.97 -1.04
C GLU A 18 24.27 -0.36 -0.90
N SER A 19 24.05 -0.83 0.34
CA SER A 19 23.34 -2.07 0.64
C SER A 19 21.81 -1.92 0.68
N LEU A 20 21.31 -0.70 0.92
CA LEU A 20 19.86 -0.42 1.06
C LEU A 20 18.99 -0.92 -0.11
N PRO A 21 19.39 -0.78 -1.40
CA PRO A 21 18.59 -1.29 -2.52
C PRO A 21 18.43 -2.82 -2.50
N TYR A 22 19.35 -3.54 -1.87
CA TYR A 22 19.33 -5.00 -1.80
C TYR A 22 18.55 -5.53 -0.59
N LEU A 23 18.46 -4.74 0.49
CA LEU A 23 17.58 -5.06 1.62
C LEU A 23 16.12 -5.22 1.15
N THR A 24 15.70 -4.36 0.22
CA THR A 24 14.36 -4.36 -0.36
C THR A 24 14.08 -5.51 -1.34
N LEU A 25 15.14 -6.07 -1.94
CA LEU A 25 15.04 -7.26 -2.80
C LEU A 25 14.92 -8.55 -1.97
N ALA A 26 15.39 -8.53 -0.72
CA ALA A 26 15.29 -9.64 0.22
C ALA A 26 13.94 -9.68 0.97
N THR A 27 13.17 -8.60 0.97
CA THR A 27 11.79 -8.61 1.49
C THR A 27 10.84 -9.32 0.51
N PRO A 28 9.98 -10.25 0.99
CA PRO A 28 9.00 -10.90 0.14
C PRO A 28 8.15 -9.87 -0.59
N GLN A 29 8.15 -9.92 -1.93
CA GLN A 29 7.24 -9.08 -2.71
C GLN A 29 5.81 -9.48 -2.37
N PRO A 30 4.88 -8.50 -2.27
CA PRO A 30 3.48 -8.84 -2.12
C PRO A 30 3.06 -9.71 -3.31
N PRO A 31 2.12 -10.65 -3.12
CA PRO A 31 1.74 -11.62 -4.13
C PRO A 31 0.83 -10.97 -5.19
N LEU A 32 1.39 -10.02 -5.92
CA LEU A 32 0.70 -9.11 -6.81
C LEU A 32 1.38 -9.14 -8.17
N LEU A 33 0.57 -9.34 -9.20
CA LEU A 33 0.97 -9.16 -10.58
C LEU A 33 0.63 -7.74 -11.01
N ASP A 34 1.65 -6.88 -11.13
CA ASP A 34 1.57 -5.52 -11.69
C ASP A 34 2.67 -5.36 -12.75
N VAL A 35 2.32 -5.64 -14.01
CA VAL A 35 3.27 -5.80 -15.12
C VAL A 35 3.98 -4.49 -15.49
N GLU A 36 3.33 -3.35 -15.26
CA GLU A 36 3.86 -2.02 -15.60
C GLU A 36 4.59 -1.32 -14.43
N GLY A 37 4.76 -1.99 -13.29
CA GLY A 37 5.67 -1.58 -12.21
C GLY A 37 5.32 -0.29 -11.45
N GLY A 38 4.10 0.23 -11.60
CA GLY A 38 3.73 1.55 -11.08
C GLY A 38 2.83 1.56 -9.83
N LEU A 39 2.24 0.43 -9.40
CA LEU A 39 1.42 0.41 -8.17
C LEU A 39 2.30 0.66 -6.95
N PHE A 40 3.53 0.17 -7.03
CA PHE A 40 4.50 0.21 -5.95
C PHE A 40 5.57 1.28 -6.12
N GLY A 41 5.87 1.73 -7.34
CA GLY A 41 6.95 2.67 -7.59
C GLY A 41 8.31 2.08 -7.18
N GLY A 42 9.38 2.38 -7.92
CA GLY A 42 10.73 1.95 -7.56
C GLY A 42 11.31 2.63 -6.31
N GLY A 43 10.49 3.04 -5.34
CA GLY A 43 10.88 3.79 -4.15
C GLY A 43 10.75 2.95 -2.87
N ASP A 44 11.90 2.60 -2.29
CA ASP A 44 12.07 2.14 -0.90
C ASP A 44 11.50 0.76 -0.51
N GLY A 45 11.06 -0.05 -1.48
CA GLY A 45 10.83 -1.49 -1.33
C GLY A 45 10.12 -1.97 -0.06
N GLY A 46 9.08 -1.23 0.33
CA GLY A 46 8.11 -1.66 1.34
C GLY A 46 8.50 -1.42 2.80
N VAL A 47 9.76 -1.15 3.14
CA VAL A 47 10.20 -0.93 4.53
C VAL A 47 9.98 0.51 4.95
N VAL A 48 9.08 0.73 5.92
CA VAL A 48 8.75 2.07 6.40
C VAL A 48 9.93 2.71 7.13
N GLY A 49 10.22 3.98 6.86
CA GLY A 49 11.27 4.74 7.55
C GLY A 49 12.68 4.56 7.00
N ILE A 50 12.88 3.67 6.01
CA ILE A 50 14.20 3.41 5.42
C ILE A 50 14.80 4.65 4.73
N LYS A 51 13.95 5.49 4.12
CA LYS A 51 14.37 6.78 3.53
C LYS A 51 14.96 7.72 4.58
N ASN A 52 14.32 7.84 5.74
CA ASN A 52 14.78 8.68 6.82
C ASN A 52 16.09 8.13 7.41
N PHE A 53 16.19 6.81 7.52
CA PHE A 53 17.43 6.14 7.93
C PHE A 53 18.58 6.43 6.95
N ARG A 54 18.33 6.35 5.63
CA ARG A 54 19.30 6.71 4.58
C ARG A 54 19.77 8.16 4.70
N ILE A 55 18.83 9.09 4.88
CA ILE A 55 19.16 10.52 5.05
C ILE A 55 20.01 10.74 6.31
N SER A 56 19.70 10.04 7.41
CA SER A 56 20.49 10.13 8.64
C SER A 56 21.91 9.61 8.43
N ALA A 57 22.08 8.46 7.77
CA ALA A 57 23.39 7.89 7.46
C ALA A 57 24.22 8.83 6.58
N GLN A 58 23.60 9.44 5.55
CA GLN A 58 24.30 10.39 4.68
C GLN A 58 24.79 11.63 5.45
N LYS A 59 23.96 12.18 6.35
CA LYS A 59 24.36 13.33 7.17
C LYS A 59 25.59 13.03 8.04
N ASP A 60 25.66 11.84 8.64
CA ASP A 60 26.84 11.45 9.43
C ASP A 60 28.07 11.17 8.55
N ILE A 61 27.91 10.67 7.32
CA ILE A 61 29.02 10.58 6.34
C ILE A 61 29.57 11.98 6.05
N ASP A 62 28.70 12.93 5.71
CA ASP A 62 29.11 14.29 5.40
C ASP A 62 29.83 14.96 6.60
N GLY A 63 29.33 14.69 7.82
CA GLY A 63 29.96 15.14 9.06
C GLY A 63 31.35 14.52 9.30
N LEU A 64 31.50 13.22 9.05
CA LEU A 64 32.77 12.51 9.16
C LEU A 64 33.78 12.97 8.10
N ASP A 65 33.36 13.14 6.84
CA ASP A 65 34.24 13.61 5.76
C ASP A 65 34.79 15.01 6.06
N ASN A 66 33.94 15.91 6.57
CA ASN A 66 34.35 17.24 7.01
C ASN A 66 35.34 17.17 8.19
N TYR A 67 35.04 16.36 9.20
CA TYR A 67 35.87 16.23 10.39
C TYR A 67 37.25 15.62 10.07
N ILE A 68 37.28 14.56 9.25
CA ILE A 68 38.52 13.91 8.79
C ILE A 68 39.37 14.93 8.03
N SER A 69 38.78 15.68 7.10
CA SER A 69 39.49 16.69 6.29
C SER A 69 40.14 17.78 7.16
N GLN A 70 39.46 18.21 8.22
CA GLN A 70 39.97 19.23 9.15
C GLN A 70 41.14 18.73 10.02
N HIS A 71 41.22 17.41 10.27
CA HIS A 71 42.14 16.84 11.25
C HIS A 71 43.22 15.91 10.64
N LEU A 72 43.39 15.92 9.30
CA LEU A 72 44.39 15.09 8.60
C LEU A 72 45.82 15.25 9.16
N ASN A 73 46.16 16.45 9.63
CA ASN A 73 47.50 16.79 10.12
C ASN A 73 47.55 16.97 11.64
N THR A 74 46.47 16.66 12.35
CA THR A 74 46.39 16.83 13.81
C THR A 74 47.01 15.61 14.50
N PRO A 75 47.94 15.80 15.46
CA PRO A 75 48.50 14.68 16.22
C PRO A 75 47.43 14.01 17.08
N ASN A 76 47.49 12.67 17.19
CA ASN A 76 46.58 11.88 18.02
C ASN A 76 46.80 12.14 19.53
N PRO A 77 45.76 11.98 20.39
CA PRO A 77 44.37 11.65 20.05
C PRO A 77 43.59 12.87 19.53
N LEU A 78 42.71 12.62 18.58
CA LEU A 78 41.85 13.66 18.01
C LEU A 78 40.77 14.12 19.00
N PRO A 79 40.29 15.38 18.91
CA PRO A 79 39.21 15.89 19.76
C PRO A 79 37.91 15.09 19.54
N PRO A 80 37.08 14.86 20.56
CA PRO A 80 35.88 14.03 20.41
C PRO A 80 34.89 14.63 19.39
N LEU A 81 34.52 13.84 18.39
CA LEU A 81 33.45 14.18 17.43
C LEU A 81 32.07 13.82 17.99
N SER A 82 31.14 14.76 17.93
CA SER A 82 29.71 14.49 18.13
C SER A 82 29.15 13.87 16.86
N THR A 83 28.87 12.57 16.87
CA THR A 83 28.32 11.81 15.74
C THR A 83 27.33 10.76 16.22
N ASN A 84 26.30 10.49 15.43
CA ASN A 84 25.34 9.41 15.67
C ASN A 84 25.75 8.10 14.97
N ALA A 85 26.86 8.09 14.24
CA ALA A 85 27.30 6.96 13.45
C ALA A 85 27.38 5.63 14.22
N PRO A 86 27.89 5.55 15.48
CA PRO A 86 27.86 4.30 16.24
C PRO A 86 26.44 3.73 16.43
N TYR A 87 25.46 4.60 16.68
CA TYR A 87 24.06 4.19 16.78
C TYR A 87 23.49 3.73 15.43
N ILE A 88 23.80 4.43 14.33
CA ILE A 88 23.33 4.06 12.98
C ILE A 88 23.90 2.68 12.58
N LEU A 89 25.18 2.42 12.85
CA LEU A 89 25.84 1.15 12.56
C LEU A 89 25.24 -0.01 13.38
N ALA A 90 24.94 0.24 14.66
CA ALA A 90 24.26 -0.75 15.50
C ALA A 90 22.84 -1.05 15.01
N VAL A 91 22.06 -0.03 14.65
CA VAL A 91 20.72 -0.21 14.08
C VAL A 91 20.79 -0.99 12.76
N TRP A 92 21.76 -0.71 11.89
CA TRP A 92 21.96 -1.48 10.66
C TRP A 92 22.24 -2.96 10.92
N SER A 93 23.09 -3.25 11.89
CA SER A 93 23.41 -4.64 12.25
C SER A 93 22.19 -5.41 12.74
N GLU A 94 21.28 -4.73 13.47
CA GLU A 94 19.98 -5.31 13.85
C GLU A 94 19.02 -5.42 12.65
N ILE A 95 19.01 -4.46 11.71
CA ILE A 95 18.22 -4.55 10.47
C ILE A 95 18.60 -5.80 9.67
N ILE A 96 19.90 -6.08 9.51
CA ILE A 96 20.36 -7.26 8.75
C ILE A 96 20.09 -8.57 9.49
N SER A 97 20.17 -8.55 10.82
CA SER A 97 19.94 -9.73 11.65
C SER A 97 18.45 -10.05 11.81
N ALA A 98 17.59 -9.04 11.72
CA ALA A 98 16.15 -9.19 11.83
C ALA A 98 15.54 -9.50 10.46
N CYS A 99 14.66 -10.50 10.38
CA CYS A 99 14.02 -10.86 9.12
C CYS A 99 12.59 -11.38 9.37
N PRO A 100 11.60 -10.97 8.55
CA PRO A 100 11.61 -9.83 7.64
C PRO A 100 11.44 -8.49 8.37
N VAL A 101 12.15 -7.45 7.93
CA VAL A 101 12.03 -6.08 8.48
C VAL A 101 10.83 -5.37 7.86
N GLN A 102 10.07 -4.66 8.69
CA GLN A 102 8.86 -3.93 8.26
C GLN A 102 8.99 -2.42 8.41
N ALA A 103 9.62 -1.97 9.49
CA ALA A 103 9.83 -0.56 9.73
C ALA A 103 11.14 -0.31 10.48
N VAL A 104 11.74 0.84 10.18
CA VAL A 104 12.96 1.35 10.83
C VAL A 104 12.65 2.71 11.44
N GLY A 105 13.00 2.89 12.72
CA GLY A 105 12.86 4.14 13.45
C GLY A 105 11.42 4.59 13.68
N LYS A 106 10.51 3.65 13.95
CA LYS A 106 9.08 3.91 14.11
C LYS A 106 8.73 4.37 15.53
N THR A 107 7.81 5.32 15.65
CA THR A 107 7.30 5.81 16.93
C THR A 107 5.89 5.30 17.20
N PHE A 108 5.64 4.80 18.40
CA PHE A 108 4.36 4.30 18.88
C PHE A 108 3.82 5.21 19.99
N ASN A 109 2.51 5.44 19.98
CA ASN A 109 1.85 6.24 21.01
C ASN A 109 1.59 5.40 22.26
N LEU A 110 1.78 6.00 23.43
CA LEU A 110 1.40 5.41 24.72
C LEU A 110 -0.09 5.70 24.99
N PRO A 111 -0.78 4.83 25.74
CA PRO A 111 -2.15 5.10 26.18
C PRO A 111 -2.19 6.40 26.99
N ARG A 112 -3.24 7.21 26.79
CA ARG A 112 -3.43 8.46 27.53
C ARG A 112 -3.75 8.16 29.00
N GLU A 113 -2.94 8.70 29.91
CA GLU A 113 -3.28 8.71 31.34
C GLU A 113 -4.37 9.77 31.59
N LYS A 114 -5.45 9.38 32.29
CA LYS A 114 -6.51 10.32 32.68
C LYS A 114 -5.94 11.36 33.65
N GLY A 115 -5.79 12.62 33.21
CA GLY A 115 -5.47 13.76 34.08
C GLY A 115 -4.19 14.56 33.75
N LYS A 116 -3.35 14.11 32.80
CA LYS A 116 -2.23 14.91 32.25
C LYS A 116 -2.59 15.41 30.83
N GLY A 117 -2.09 16.60 30.47
CA GLY A 117 -2.52 17.40 29.31
C GLY A 117 -2.44 16.76 27.91
N LYS A 118 -2.72 17.57 26.88
CA LYS A 118 -3.07 17.19 25.50
C LYS A 118 -2.13 16.24 24.73
N ASP A 119 -0.89 16.03 25.17
CA ASP A 119 0.08 15.22 24.42
C ASP A 119 0.20 13.81 25.01
N ALA A 120 -0.24 12.81 24.24
CA ALA A 120 0.02 11.41 24.57
C ALA A 120 1.53 11.14 24.47
N GLY A 121 2.12 10.51 25.49
CA GLY A 121 3.53 10.11 25.45
C GLY A 121 3.81 9.20 24.26
N THR A 122 5.05 9.16 23.77
CA THR A 122 5.42 8.28 22.65
C THR A 122 6.71 7.52 22.95
N VAL A 123 6.89 6.38 22.30
CA VAL A 123 8.09 5.55 22.39
C VAL A 123 8.61 5.18 20.99
N LYS A 124 9.91 5.34 20.78
CA LYS A 124 10.56 4.97 19.52
C LYS A 124 11.05 3.53 19.58
N VAL A 125 10.86 2.79 18.48
CA VAL A 125 11.39 1.45 18.21
C VAL A 125 12.28 1.55 16.98
N ASP A 126 13.50 1.04 17.04
CA ASP A 126 14.48 1.21 15.97
C ASP A 126 14.28 0.23 14.82
N VAL A 127 13.92 -1.01 15.13
CA VAL A 127 13.60 -2.04 14.13
C VAL A 127 12.32 -2.75 14.54
N VAL A 128 11.34 -2.77 13.63
CA VAL A 128 10.12 -3.58 13.74
C VAL A 128 10.22 -4.70 12.71
N ALA A 129 10.25 -5.93 13.19
CA ALA A 129 10.47 -7.13 12.39
C ALA A 129 9.45 -8.22 12.74
N ASP A 130 9.49 -9.32 11.99
CA ASP A 130 8.61 -10.48 12.16
C ASP A 130 7.13 -10.06 12.28
N GLU A 131 6.67 -9.24 11.33
CA GLU A 131 5.27 -8.81 11.32
C GLU A 131 4.80 -7.96 12.49
N GLY A 132 5.75 -7.28 13.12
CA GLY A 132 5.48 -6.51 14.32
C GLY A 132 5.51 -7.35 15.58
N ARG A 133 5.69 -8.68 15.50
CA ARG A 133 5.91 -9.56 16.67
C ARG A 133 7.25 -9.32 17.33
N GLN A 134 8.21 -8.70 16.66
CA GLN A 134 9.51 -8.37 17.24
C GLN A 134 9.80 -6.87 17.16
N TRP A 135 10.06 -6.26 18.31
CA TRP A 135 10.46 -4.86 18.44
C TRP A 135 11.88 -4.80 19.00
N ILE A 136 12.77 -4.12 18.31
CA ILE A 136 14.16 -3.95 18.73
C ILE A 136 14.43 -2.48 19.01
N ARG A 137 14.90 -2.18 20.22
CA ARG A 137 15.39 -0.86 20.61
C ARG A 137 16.90 -0.94 20.82
N VAL A 138 17.63 -0.06 20.16
CA VAL A 138 19.08 0.12 20.32
C VAL A 138 19.33 1.31 21.25
N ASN A 139 20.15 1.09 22.27
CA ASN A 139 20.60 2.13 23.20
C ASN A 139 22.12 2.03 23.38
N THR A 140 22.80 3.17 23.33
CA THR A 140 24.26 3.32 23.39
C THR A 140 24.78 3.74 24.77
N ILE A 141 23.99 3.56 25.82
CA ILE A 141 24.38 3.89 27.20
C ILE A 141 25.61 3.11 27.65
N LYS A 142 26.50 3.81 28.37
CA LYS A 142 27.73 3.27 28.97
C LYS A 142 27.51 2.93 30.45
N ASN A 143 28.37 2.06 31.00
CA ASN A 143 28.46 1.79 32.43
C ASN A 143 28.54 3.08 33.25
N SER A 144 29.47 3.98 32.92
CA SER A 144 29.66 5.24 33.66
C SER A 144 28.43 6.16 33.65
N ARG A 145 27.70 6.20 32.53
CA ARG A 145 26.48 7.00 32.42
C ARG A 145 25.34 6.41 33.25
N LEU A 146 25.16 5.09 33.20
CA LEU A 146 24.17 4.40 34.01
C LEU A 146 24.49 4.54 35.52
N MET A 147 25.77 4.46 35.88
CA MET A 147 26.21 4.69 37.27
C MET A 147 25.92 6.10 37.76
N ALA A 148 26.13 7.12 36.92
CA ALA A 148 25.77 8.48 37.28
C ALA A 148 24.26 8.62 37.55
N GLU A 149 23.41 7.97 36.73
CA GLU A 149 21.96 7.95 36.97
C GLU A 149 21.59 7.22 38.27
N ILE A 150 22.28 6.12 38.59
CA ILE A 150 22.06 5.38 39.84
C ILE A 150 22.48 6.23 41.06
N HIS A 151 23.64 6.90 41.01
CA HIS A 151 24.10 7.76 42.10
C HIS A 151 23.18 8.97 42.30
N GLU A 152 22.66 9.53 41.21
CA GLU A 152 21.66 10.59 41.26
C GLU A 152 20.40 10.11 42.00
N LEU A 153 19.91 8.90 41.73
CA LEU A 153 18.77 8.31 42.43
C LEU A 153 19.05 8.06 43.92
N ASP A 154 20.23 7.52 44.26
CA ASP A 154 20.61 7.23 45.65
C ASP A 154 20.76 8.52 46.49
N GLY A 155 21.20 9.62 45.86
CA GLY A 155 21.31 10.93 46.51
C GLY A 155 19.95 11.49 46.94
N TYR A 156 18.90 11.29 46.14
CA TYR A 156 17.55 11.73 46.48
C TYR A 156 16.88 10.89 47.59
N ASP A 157 17.28 9.62 47.76
CA ASP A 157 16.73 8.74 48.79
C ASP A 157 17.30 9.03 50.20
N SER A 158 18.41 9.77 50.28
CA SER A 158 19.12 10.06 51.54
C SER A 158 18.75 11.40 52.20
N GLU A 159 17.98 12.27 51.53
CA GLU A 159 17.63 13.61 52.01
C GLU A 159 16.21 13.69 52.62
N SER A 160 15.46 12.58 52.69
CA SER A 160 14.08 12.55 53.22
C SER A 160 14.02 12.11 54.70
N SER A 161 14.67 12.88 55.56
CA SER A 161 14.38 12.85 57.00
C SER A 161 14.66 14.21 57.65
N GLU A 162 13.89 15.23 57.31
CA GLU A 162 13.70 16.41 58.17
C GLU A 162 12.40 17.14 57.77
N ASP A 163 11.59 17.43 58.79
CA ASP A 163 10.23 17.97 58.70
C ASP A 163 10.18 19.37 58.05
N ASP A 164 9.49 19.53 56.92
CA ASP A 164 8.92 20.82 56.53
C ASP A 164 7.64 20.65 55.66
N PRO A 165 6.56 21.43 55.90
CA PRO A 165 5.30 21.29 55.17
C PRO A 165 5.36 21.92 53.77
N PRO A 166 4.65 21.36 52.76
CA PRO A 166 4.86 21.71 51.36
C PRO A 166 4.20 23.06 50.99
N GLN A 167 5.01 24.01 50.51
CA GLN A 167 4.52 25.15 49.73
C GLN A 167 4.41 24.76 48.25
N ASN A 168 3.24 25.05 47.67
CA ASN A 168 2.89 24.88 46.27
C ASN A 168 3.96 25.44 45.31
N GLY A 169 4.67 24.55 44.63
CA GLY A 169 5.44 24.80 43.42
C GLY A 169 5.59 23.47 42.69
N GLY A 170 5.28 23.43 41.39
CA GLY A 170 5.26 22.20 40.58
C GLY A 170 6.65 21.58 40.41
N ILE A 171 7.13 20.91 41.45
CA ILE A 171 8.35 20.10 41.42
C ILE A 171 7.98 18.76 40.80
N VAL A 172 8.55 18.48 39.63
CA VAL A 172 8.56 17.15 39.03
C VAL A 172 9.19 16.22 40.05
N THR A 173 8.39 15.31 40.63
CA THR A 173 8.92 14.28 41.51
C THR A 173 9.96 13.47 40.73
N PRO A 174 11.22 13.36 41.21
CA PRO A 174 12.22 12.54 40.54
C PRO A 174 11.72 11.09 40.50
N SER A 175 11.75 10.49 39.31
CA SER A 175 11.40 9.10 39.08
C SER A 175 12.37 8.22 39.86
N SER A 176 11.90 7.29 40.69
CA SER A 176 12.74 6.35 41.45
C SER A 176 13.46 5.29 40.59
N GLU A 177 13.55 5.51 39.28
CA GLU A 177 13.94 4.52 38.29
C GLU A 177 14.88 5.13 37.26
N ASN A 178 15.92 4.37 36.88
CA ASN A 178 16.87 4.80 35.86
C ASN A 178 16.26 4.84 34.46
N SER A 179 16.95 5.50 33.52
CA SER A 179 16.41 5.78 32.19
C SER A 179 16.11 4.52 31.37
N ILE A 180 16.89 3.45 31.54
CA ILE A 180 16.73 2.20 30.78
C ILE A 180 15.48 1.45 31.25
N ILE A 181 15.26 1.36 32.57
CA ILE A 181 14.06 0.73 33.15
C ILE A 181 12.80 1.48 32.70
N ARG A 182 12.82 2.81 32.78
CA ARG A 182 11.70 3.63 32.32
C ARG A 182 11.40 3.44 30.83
N MET A 183 12.44 3.37 30.00
CA MET A 183 12.29 3.08 28.57
C MET A 183 11.69 1.70 28.33
N ALA A 184 12.14 0.67 29.04
CA ALA A 184 11.60 -0.68 28.95
C ALA A 184 10.11 -0.73 29.33
N LYS A 185 9.70 -0.05 30.41
CA LYS A 185 8.29 0.05 30.81
C LYS A 185 7.43 0.74 29.76
N SER A 186 7.92 1.84 29.18
CA SER A 186 7.23 2.52 28.07
C SER A 186 7.11 1.61 26.85
N LEU A 187 8.16 0.88 26.49
CA LEU A 187 8.13 -0.10 25.39
C LEU A 187 7.10 -1.20 25.66
N LEU A 188 7.09 -1.80 26.86
CA LEU A 188 6.13 -2.84 27.25
C LEU A 188 4.69 -2.33 27.25
N THR A 189 4.47 -1.11 27.73
CA THR A 189 3.15 -0.47 27.73
C THR A 189 2.66 -0.22 26.32
N ALA A 190 3.53 0.31 25.45
CA ALA A 190 3.22 0.50 24.04
C ALA A 190 2.98 -0.84 23.33
N ALA A 191 3.79 -1.86 23.57
CA ALA A 191 3.63 -3.18 22.95
C ALA A 191 2.28 -3.82 23.31
N LYS A 192 1.82 -3.67 24.56
CA LYS A 192 0.48 -4.12 24.98
C LYS A 192 -0.64 -3.34 24.29
N HIS A 193 -0.47 -2.03 24.11
CA HIS A 193 -1.45 -1.17 23.45
C HIS A 193 -1.48 -1.39 21.93
N HIS A 194 -0.34 -1.73 21.33
CA HIS A 194 -0.16 -1.99 19.90
C HIS A 194 0.15 -3.46 19.66
N ALA A 195 -0.74 -4.33 20.15
CA ALA A 195 -0.66 -5.77 19.90
C ALA A 195 -0.66 -6.05 18.40
N VAL A 196 -0.02 -7.15 18.00
CA VAL A 196 0.08 -7.55 16.61
C VAL A 196 -1.32 -7.79 16.06
N PRO A 197 -1.69 -7.10 14.97
CA PRO A 197 -3.00 -7.28 14.36
C PRO A 197 -3.25 -8.74 14.00
N ASP A 198 -4.51 -9.18 14.10
CA ASP A 198 -4.99 -10.55 13.79
C ASP A 198 -4.65 -11.62 14.83
N THR A 199 -3.55 -11.48 15.55
CA THR A 199 -3.13 -12.47 16.56
C THR A 199 -3.42 -12.01 17.99
N GLY A 200 -3.48 -10.69 18.23
CA GLY A 200 -3.55 -10.13 19.58
C GLY A 200 -2.26 -10.38 20.38
N GLU A 201 -1.21 -10.92 19.73
CA GLU A 201 0.06 -11.20 20.38
C GLU A 201 0.76 -9.90 20.74
N VAL A 202 1.25 -9.81 21.97
CA VAL A 202 2.08 -8.68 22.39
C VAL A 202 3.48 -8.87 21.77
N PRO A 203 4.03 -7.85 21.08
CA PRO A 203 5.37 -7.93 20.51
C PRO A 203 6.44 -8.29 21.54
N ARG A 204 7.35 -9.19 21.18
CA ARG A 204 8.57 -9.46 21.95
C ARG A 204 9.50 -8.27 21.81
N ILE A 205 9.98 -7.78 22.95
CA ILE A 205 10.84 -6.60 23.02
C ILE A 205 12.27 -7.06 23.27
N THR A 206 13.15 -6.69 22.34
CA THR A 206 14.59 -6.84 22.48
C THR A 206 15.22 -5.47 22.73
N LEU A 207 16.00 -5.35 23.80
CA LEU A 207 16.76 -4.15 24.13
C LEU A 207 18.25 -4.41 23.92
N ARG A 208 18.81 -3.84 22.86
CA ARG A 208 20.23 -3.89 22.53
C ARG A 208 20.98 -2.76 23.23
N LEU A 209 21.83 -3.10 24.20
CA LEU A 209 22.66 -2.17 24.96
C LEU A 209 24.10 -2.25 24.47
N THR A 210 24.45 -1.43 23.48
CA THR A 210 25.68 -1.65 22.69
C THR A 210 26.97 -1.34 23.43
N ARG A 211 26.92 -0.44 24.41
CA ARG A 211 28.10 0.04 25.17
C ARG A 211 28.03 -0.28 26.66
N LEU A 212 27.09 -1.14 27.04
CA LEU A 212 26.98 -1.63 28.40
C LEU A 212 27.73 -2.97 28.49
N GLU A 213 28.67 -3.05 29.41
CA GLU A 213 29.58 -4.19 29.57
C GLU A 213 29.42 -4.81 30.95
N THR A 214 29.30 -6.14 30.99
CA THR A 214 29.18 -6.92 32.23
C THR A 214 30.25 -7.99 32.37
N ASN A 215 31.16 -8.10 31.39
CA ASN A 215 32.22 -9.10 31.43
C ASN A 215 33.38 -8.60 32.31
N PRO A 216 33.70 -9.26 33.43
CA PRO A 216 34.82 -8.88 34.28
C PRO A 216 36.17 -8.93 33.57
N ASP A 217 36.31 -9.71 32.49
CA ASP A 217 37.56 -9.82 31.72
C ASP A 217 37.80 -8.63 30.76
N ALA A 218 36.79 -7.78 30.54
CA ALA A 218 36.85 -6.66 29.58
C ALA A 218 37.17 -5.31 30.25
N ILE A 219 37.10 -5.21 31.59
CA ILE A 219 37.21 -3.95 32.33
C ILE A 219 38.26 -4.13 33.45
N ASP A 220 39.23 -3.21 33.52
CA ASP A 220 40.27 -3.19 34.56
C ASP A 220 39.73 -2.86 35.97
N GLU A 221 38.44 -2.50 36.09
CA GLU A 221 37.75 -2.10 37.31
C GLU A 221 36.57 -3.04 37.64
N PRO A 222 36.30 -3.31 38.93
CA PRO A 222 35.19 -4.17 39.34
C PRO A 222 33.84 -3.55 38.95
N ILE A 223 33.04 -4.32 38.22
CA ILE A 223 31.70 -3.91 37.76
C ILE A 223 30.77 -3.75 38.96
N ASP A 224 30.12 -2.59 39.07
CA ASP A 224 29.16 -2.33 40.13
C ASP A 224 27.95 -3.27 40.03
N SER A 225 27.65 -3.96 41.14
CA SER A 225 26.54 -4.92 41.25
C SER A 225 25.17 -4.32 40.89
N ARG A 226 24.98 -3.00 40.98
CA ARG A 226 23.74 -2.30 40.62
C ARG A 226 23.49 -2.27 39.11
N ILE A 227 24.54 -2.30 38.27
CA ILE A 227 24.40 -2.46 36.81
C ILE A 227 23.83 -3.85 36.51
N ILE A 228 24.40 -4.89 37.13
CA ILE A 228 23.96 -6.27 36.97
C ILE A 228 22.51 -6.41 37.45
N ARG A 229 22.17 -5.80 38.58
CA ARG A 229 20.79 -5.75 39.09
C ARG A 229 19.83 -5.12 38.08
N THR A 230 20.19 -3.97 37.51
CA THR A 230 19.36 -3.30 36.48
C THR A 230 19.08 -4.21 35.29
N ILE A 231 20.08 -4.99 34.84
CA ILE A 231 19.90 -5.96 33.74
C ILE A 231 18.94 -7.07 34.15
N LYS A 232 19.10 -7.64 35.35
CA LYS A 232 18.19 -8.67 35.87
C LYS A 232 16.76 -8.15 36.02
N ASP A 233 16.60 -6.90 36.44
CA ASP A 233 15.29 -6.26 36.55
C ASP A 233 14.62 -6.11 35.17
N LEU A 234 15.39 -5.79 34.12
CA LEU A 234 14.89 -5.76 32.73
C LEU A 234 14.45 -7.16 32.26
N GLU A 235 15.26 -8.18 32.49
CA GLU A 235 14.95 -9.57 32.13
C GLU A 235 13.71 -10.08 32.88
N ALA A 236 13.60 -9.76 34.17
CA ALA A 236 12.44 -10.13 35.00
C ALA A 236 11.13 -9.46 34.51
N MET A 237 11.21 -8.31 33.86
CA MET A 237 10.05 -7.68 33.19
C MET A 237 9.66 -8.36 31.87
N GLY A 238 10.43 -9.34 31.40
CA GLY A 238 10.21 -10.04 30.13
C GLY A 238 10.83 -9.35 28.91
N VAL A 239 11.81 -8.45 29.12
CA VAL A 239 12.58 -7.86 28.02
C VAL A 239 13.80 -8.73 27.72
N ASP A 240 14.00 -9.04 26.44
CA ASP A 240 15.20 -9.72 25.96
C ASP A 240 16.36 -8.71 25.89
N VAL A 241 17.29 -8.77 26.86
CA VAL A 241 18.43 -7.85 26.93
C VAL A 241 19.63 -8.44 26.21
N GLN A 242 20.16 -7.71 25.23
CA GLN A 242 21.35 -8.14 24.50
C GLN A 242 22.45 -7.08 24.62
N LEU A 243 23.58 -7.47 25.20
CA LEU A 243 24.72 -6.58 25.45
C LEU A 243 25.69 -6.55 24.27
N GLY A 244 26.48 -5.48 24.18
CA GLY A 244 27.53 -5.31 23.19
C GLY A 244 27.04 -5.05 21.77
N GLU A 245 27.97 -4.73 20.88
CA GLU A 245 27.71 -4.55 19.46
C GLU A 245 27.74 -5.89 18.72
N ARG A 246 26.87 -6.04 17.72
CA ARG A 246 26.99 -7.15 16.76
C ARG A 246 28.19 -6.88 15.84
N PRO A 247 28.87 -7.91 15.34
CA PRO A 247 29.81 -7.75 14.24
C PRO A 247 29.15 -7.02 13.08
N PHE A 248 29.83 -6.02 12.53
CA PHE A 248 29.30 -5.25 11.42
C PHE A 248 29.08 -6.19 10.20
N PRO A 249 27.87 -6.24 9.63
CA PRO A 249 27.56 -7.20 8.58
C PRO A 249 28.32 -6.87 7.29
N PRO A 250 28.62 -7.89 6.45
CA PRO A 250 29.18 -7.64 5.13
C PRO A 250 28.21 -6.83 4.27
N ARG A 251 28.75 -6.10 3.30
CA ARG A 251 27.96 -5.36 2.31
C ARG A 251 26.98 -6.31 1.61
N LEU A 252 25.72 -5.91 1.51
CA LEU A 252 24.75 -6.65 0.70
C LEU A 252 25.08 -6.42 -0.78
N VAL A 253 25.09 -7.52 -1.53
CA VAL A 253 25.28 -7.51 -2.98
C VAL A 253 24.01 -8.01 -3.65
N ALA A 254 23.84 -7.69 -4.93
CA ALA A 254 22.77 -8.24 -5.73
C ALA A 254 22.78 -9.78 -5.61
N PRO A 255 21.63 -10.42 -5.32
CA PRO A 255 21.58 -11.88 -5.28
C PRO A 255 22.09 -12.43 -6.61
N ALA A 256 23.04 -13.36 -6.54
CA ALA A 256 23.61 -14.02 -7.73
C ALA A 256 22.62 -15.01 -8.38
N SER A 257 21.52 -15.33 -7.69
CA SER A 257 20.41 -16.11 -8.22
C SER A 257 19.57 -15.26 -9.19
N PRO A 258 18.96 -15.87 -10.21
CA PRO A 258 18.01 -15.16 -11.08
C PRO A 258 16.94 -14.46 -10.23
N PRO A 259 16.39 -13.32 -10.71
CA PRO A 259 15.33 -12.61 -10.00
C PRO A 259 14.19 -13.59 -9.66
N PRO A 260 13.55 -13.44 -8.48
CA PRO A 260 12.44 -14.30 -8.10
C PRO A 260 11.42 -14.31 -9.24
N THR A 261 11.03 -15.51 -9.68
CA THR A 261 10.01 -15.70 -10.72
C THR A 261 8.77 -14.90 -10.34
N LEU A 262 8.24 -14.10 -11.27
CA LEU A 262 6.99 -13.38 -11.08
C LEU A 262 5.92 -14.36 -10.59
N PRO A 263 5.08 -13.95 -9.61
CA PRO A 263 4.02 -14.81 -9.11
C PRO A 263 3.10 -15.21 -10.25
N GLN A 264 2.73 -16.49 -10.36
CA GLN A 264 1.85 -16.98 -11.42
C GLN A 264 0.38 -16.84 -11.01
N SER A 265 -0.51 -16.67 -11.98
CA SER A 265 -1.96 -16.71 -11.72
C SER A 265 -2.43 -18.13 -11.38
N THR A 266 -3.54 -18.25 -10.63
CA THR A 266 -4.23 -19.53 -10.44
C THR A 266 -4.95 -19.97 -11.72
N ARG A 267 -5.21 -21.28 -11.85
CA ARG A 267 -5.98 -21.84 -12.99
C ARG A 267 -7.40 -21.30 -13.08
N ARG A 268 -8.02 -21.11 -11.92
CA ARG A 268 -9.30 -20.40 -11.80
C ARG A 268 -9.01 -18.93 -11.60
N VAL A 269 -9.54 -18.04 -12.43
CA VAL A 269 -9.32 -16.59 -12.28
C VAL A 269 -10.66 -15.90 -12.01
N ASN A 270 -10.69 -15.07 -10.97
CA ASN A 270 -11.85 -14.25 -10.65
C ASN A 270 -11.73 -12.88 -11.33
N LEU A 271 -12.71 -12.52 -12.15
CA LEU A 271 -12.76 -11.27 -12.89
C LEU A 271 -13.63 -10.24 -12.17
N ASP A 272 -13.04 -9.09 -11.86
CA ASP A 272 -13.77 -7.92 -11.37
C ASP A 272 -14.57 -7.24 -12.49
N LEU A 273 -15.59 -6.46 -12.13
CA LEU A 273 -16.44 -5.70 -13.07
C LEU A 273 -15.62 -4.88 -14.08
N SER A 274 -14.59 -4.19 -13.60
CA SER A 274 -13.71 -3.37 -14.44
C SER A 274 -13.06 -4.17 -15.56
N LEU A 275 -12.68 -5.42 -15.30
CA LEU A 275 -12.12 -6.31 -16.31
C LEU A 275 -13.19 -6.85 -17.25
N ILE A 276 -14.38 -7.18 -16.76
CA ILE A 276 -15.48 -7.63 -17.64
C ILE A 276 -15.81 -6.53 -18.67
N ILE A 277 -15.87 -5.27 -18.23
CA ILE A 277 -16.06 -4.12 -19.12
C ILE A 277 -14.90 -4.00 -20.12
N ALA A 278 -13.66 -4.16 -19.66
CA ALA A 278 -12.48 -4.18 -20.52
C ALA A 278 -12.56 -5.26 -21.60
N LEU A 279 -12.95 -6.48 -21.21
CA LEU A 279 -13.03 -7.64 -22.09
C LEU A 279 -14.12 -7.54 -23.15
N VAL A 280 -15.18 -6.75 -22.93
CA VAL A 280 -16.24 -6.58 -23.95
C VAL A 280 -16.08 -5.30 -24.75
N SER A 281 -15.22 -4.39 -24.29
CA SER A 281 -14.96 -3.08 -24.90
C SER A 281 -14.47 -3.20 -26.33
N ASP A 282 -14.95 -2.30 -27.18
CA ASP A 282 -14.45 -2.18 -28.54
C ASP A 282 -12.96 -1.83 -28.63
N LEU A 283 -12.38 -1.19 -27.61
CA LEU A 283 -10.93 -0.92 -27.58
C LEU A 283 -10.09 -2.21 -27.58
N THR A 284 -10.59 -3.26 -26.94
CA THR A 284 -9.96 -4.58 -26.91
C THR A 284 -10.13 -5.33 -28.21
N HIS A 285 -11.28 -5.19 -28.90
CA HIS A 285 -11.59 -6.06 -30.04
C HIS A 285 -11.34 -5.43 -31.41
N ALA A 286 -11.53 -4.13 -31.55
CA ALA A 286 -11.50 -3.52 -32.86
C ALA A 286 -10.09 -3.43 -33.45
N PRO A 287 -9.95 -3.33 -34.79
CA PRO A 287 -8.66 -3.15 -35.43
C PRO A 287 -7.90 -1.97 -34.85
N LEU A 288 -6.59 -2.15 -34.65
CA LEU A 288 -5.71 -1.09 -34.17
C LEU A 288 -5.41 -0.11 -35.32
N PRO A 289 -5.33 1.20 -35.04
CA PRO A 289 -4.93 2.17 -36.05
C PRO A 289 -3.45 1.97 -36.42
N ALA A 290 -3.06 2.40 -37.62
CA ALA A 290 -1.70 2.24 -38.12
C ALA A 290 -0.70 3.24 -37.51
N SER A 291 -1.18 4.32 -36.90
CA SER A 291 -0.34 5.37 -36.30
C SER A 291 -0.95 5.96 -35.03
N GLU A 292 -0.13 6.65 -34.23
CA GLU A 292 -0.58 7.33 -33.02
C GLU A 292 -1.58 8.45 -33.35
N GLU A 293 -1.42 9.13 -34.47
CA GLU A 293 -2.37 10.13 -34.96
C GLU A 293 -3.74 9.49 -35.21
N GLY A 294 -3.78 8.33 -35.88
CA GLY A 294 -5.02 7.60 -36.13
C GLY A 294 -5.76 7.20 -34.85
N ALA A 295 -5.03 6.93 -33.75
CA ALA A 295 -5.65 6.66 -32.45
C ALA A 295 -6.36 7.90 -31.88
N HIS A 296 -5.77 9.07 -32.01
CA HIS A 296 -6.38 10.33 -31.59
C HIS A 296 -7.54 10.73 -32.51
N GLU A 297 -7.43 10.51 -33.83
CA GLU A 297 -8.50 10.81 -34.79
C GLU A 297 -9.78 10.02 -34.52
N ARG A 298 -9.62 8.77 -34.09
CA ARG A 298 -10.74 7.87 -33.80
C ARG A 298 -11.60 8.33 -32.63
N PHE A 299 -11.02 9.08 -31.69
CA PHE A 299 -11.72 9.64 -30.53
C PHE A 299 -11.65 11.16 -30.51
N LYS A 300 -11.69 11.83 -31.68
CA LYS A 300 -11.78 13.29 -31.73
C LYS A 300 -13.08 13.76 -31.06
N PRO A 301 -13.02 14.71 -30.11
CA PRO A 301 -14.23 15.29 -29.53
C PRO A 301 -15.08 15.92 -30.64
N LEU A 302 -16.37 15.62 -30.66
CA LEU A 302 -17.33 16.30 -31.54
C LEU A 302 -17.42 17.78 -31.09
N THR A 303 -16.76 18.69 -31.79
CA THR A 303 -16.87 20.13 -31.50
C THR A 303 -18.23 20.65 -31.94
N ARG A 304 -18.96 21.32 -31.03
CA ARG A 304 -20.13 22.13 -31.39
C ARG A 304 -19.65 23.47 -31.93
N VAL A 305 -19.98 23.78 -33.18
CA VAL A 305 -19.74 25.12 -33.74
C VAL A 305 -20.89 26.03 -33.31
N TRP A 306 -20.58 27.07 -32.54
CA TRP A 306 -21.52 28.15 -32.24
C TRP A 306 -21.76 28.95 -33.52
N LYS A 307 -22.97 28.86 -34.08
CA LYS A 307 -23.47 29.84 -35.04
C LYS A 307 -24.88 30.28 -34.66
N SER A 308 -25.03 31.59 -34.47
CA SER A 308 -26.30 32.31 -34.38
C SER A 308 -27.30 31.78 -33.35
N GLY A 309 -26.90 31.71 -32.07
CA GLY A 309 -27.84 31.65 -30.92
C GLY A 309 -28.82 30.47 -30.86
N LYS A 310 -28.69 29.47 -31.74
CA LYS A 310 -29.47 28.23 -31.72
C LYS A 310 -28.51 27.04 -31.76
N LEU A 311 -28.71 26.13 -30.80
CA LEU A 311 -27.94 24.89 -30.67
C LEU A 311 -28.24 23.97 -31.85
N TYR A 312 -27.48 24.08 -32.94
CA TYR A 312 -27.52 23.11 -34.03
C TYR A 312 -26.40 22.07 -33.84
N ARG A 313 -26.79 20.80 -33.87
CA ARG A 313 -25.88 19.71 -34.20
C ARG A 313 -25.73 19.74 -35.72
N SER A 314 -24.67 20.34 -36.26
CA SER A 314 -24.45 20.26 -37.71
C SER A 314 -22.98 20.35 -38.12
N THR A 315 -22.63 19.41 -38.97
CA THR A 315 -21.51 19.41 -39.90
C THR A 315 -21.64 20.55 -40.93
N VAL A 316 -20.53 21.25 -41.21
CA VAL A 316 -20.25 22.11 -42.39
C VAL A 316 -20.93 23.50 -42.45
N ILE A 317 -20.13 24.53 -42.74
CA ILE A 317 -20.52 25.94 -42.98
C ILE A 317 -20.44 26.27 -44.48
N SER A 318 -21.46 26.93 -45.03
CA SER A 318 -21.33 27.85 -46.17
C SER A 318 -21.89 29.24 -45.79
N THR A 319 -21.30 30.28 -46.37
CA THR A 319 -21.32 31.70 -45.95
C THR A 319 -22.19 32.58 -46.83
N SER A 320 -23.08 33.40 -46.24
CA SER A 320 -23.43 34.75 -46.73
C SER A 320 -24.43 35.47 -45.81
N GLU A 321 -24.04 36.68 -45.37
CA GLU A 321 -24.85 37.88 -45.01
C GLU A 321 -25.38 38.13 -43.56
N PRO A 322 -25.53 39.43 -43.16
CA PRO A 322 -25.20 39.95 -41.81
C PRO A 322 -26.41 40.24 -40.89
N PRO A 323 -26.18 40.52 -39.58
CA PRO A 323 -27.24 40.53 -38.56
C PRO A 323 -27.81 41.93 -38.24
N SER A 324 -29.06 41.94 -37.76
CA SER A 324 -29.68 43.03 -37.01
C SER A 324 -29.90 42.62 -35.55
N ASP A 325 -29.68 43.59 -34.67
CA ASP A 325 -29.62 43.54 -33.20
C ASP A 325 -30.88 42.99 -32.51
N ASP A 326 -30.73 42.29 -31.37
CA ASP A 326 -31.42 42.64 -30.10
C ASP A 326 -30.95 41.77 -28.91
N GLU A 327 -31.06 42.35 -27.71
CA GLU A 327 -30.38 42.07 -26.45
C GLU A 327 -30.82 40.82 -25.64
N GLY A 328 -29.96 40.39 -24.70
CA GLY A 328 -30.38 39.72 -23.46
C GLY A 328 -29.40 38.67 -22.90
N GLU A 329 -28.31 39.09 -22.26
CA GLU A 329 -27.39 38.21 -21.51
C GLU A 329 -27.98 37.81 -20.14
N ASN A 330 -28.15 36.50 -19.93
CA ASN A 330 -28.10 35.83 -18.64
C ASN A 330 -27.64 34.38 -18.91
N ASP A 331 -26.34 34.20 -19.13
CA ASP A 331 -25.77 32.88 -19.40
C ASP A 331 -25.34 32.21 -18.09
N VAL A 332 -25.95 31.06 -17.82
CA VAL A 332 -25.63 30.19 -16.68
C VAL A 332 -24.47 29.29 -17.10
N ASN A 333 -23.43 29.25 -16.27
CA ASN A 333 -22.11 28.67 -16.51
C ASN A 333 -22.07 27.11 -16.61
N ASP A 334 -23.17 26.46 -17.02
CA ASP A 334 -23.29 25.00 -17.10
C ASP A 334 -22.67 24.40 -18.39
N GLY A 335 -22.37 25.24 -19.39
CA GLY A 335 -21.85 24.80 -20.69
C GLY A 335 -20.35 24.50 -20.72
N GLU A 336 -19.53 25.21 -19.93
CA GLU A 336 -18.06 25.05 -19.95
C GLU A 336 -17.61 23.73 -19.29
N ASP A 337 -18.24 23.34 -18.18
CA ASP A 337 -17.87 22.12 -17.44
C ASP A 337 -18.16 20.84 -18.25
N VAL A 338 -19.29 20.79 -18.97
CA VAL A 338 -19.67 19.63 -19.80
C VAL A 338 -18.74 19.46 -21.02
N VAL A 339 -18.24 20.56 -21.58
CA VAL A 339 -17.32 20.53 -22.73
C VAL A 339 -15.93 20.03 -22.29
N LYS A 340 -15.47 20.45 -21.12
CA LYS A 340 -14.20 20.01 -20.55
C LYS A 340 -14.20 18.51 -20.27
N ASP A 341 -15.26 17.99 -19.66
CA ASP A 341 -15.40 16.56 -19.34
C ASP A 341 -15.41 15.66 -20.59
N SER A 342 -16.07 16.10 -21.66
CA SER A 342 -16.10 15.37 -22.94
C SER A 342 -14.72 15.30 -23.60
N HIS A 343 -13.96 16.40 -23.57
CA HIS A 343 -12.61 16.46 -24.13
C HIS A 343 -11.63 15.59 -23.32
N GLU A 344 -11.74 15.60 -21.99
CA GLU A 344 -10.95 14.74 -21.10
C GLU A 344 -11.25 13.25 -21.35
N HIS A 345 -12.52 12.88 -21.48
CA HIS A 345 -12.91 11.49 -21.73
C HIS A 345 -12.42 10.98 -23.10
N SER A 346 -12.57 11.79 -24.15
CA SER A 346 -12.08 11.51 -25.51
C SER A 346 -10.57 11.27 -25.54
N ARG A 347 -9.81 12.14 -24.87
CA ARG A 347 -8.36 12.01 -24.72
C ARG A 347 -7.97 10.74 -23.97
N ALA A 348 -8.69 10.41 -22.90
CA ALA A 348 -8.42 9.19 -22.13
C ALA A 348 -8.60 7.92 -22.97
N LEU A 349 -9.64 7.85 -23.81
CA LEU A 349 -9.86 6.72 -24.72
C LEU A 349 -8.76 6.60 -25.79
N ALA A 350 -8.27 7.73 -26.32
CA ALA A 350 -7.14 7.75 -27.25
C ALA A 350 -5.86 7.22 -26.60
N LEU A 351 -5.54 7.70 -25.38
CA LEU A 351 -4.38 7.18 -24.62
C LEU A 351 -4.52 5.68 -24.33
N GLN A 352 -5.74 5.24 -24.02
CA GLN A 352 -6.03 3.82 -23.77
C GLN A 352 -5.80 2.97 -25.03
N LEU A 353 -6.19 3.47 -26.21
CA LEU A 353 -5.93 2.82 -27.50
C LEU A 353 -4.44 2.78 -27.85
N LEU A 354 -3.68 3.84 -27.56
CA LEU A 354 -2.23 3.84 -27.73
C LEU A 354 -1.55 2.78 -26.87
N SER A 355 -2.05 2.57 -25.64
CA SER A 355 -1.58 1.47 -24.80
C SER A 355 -1.90 0.11 -25.44
N GLU A 356 -3.13 -0.11 -25.92
CA GLU A 356 -3.49 -1.35 -26.64
C GLU A 356 -2.63 -1.62 -27.89
N MET A 357 -2.14 -0.57 -28.56
CA MET A 357 -1.20 -0.70 -29.68
C MET A 357 0.20 -1.17 -29.26
N ARG A 358 0.61 -0.87 -28.03
CA ARG A 358 1.92 -1.26 -27.47
C ARG A 358 1.86 -2.63 -26.82
N HIS A 359 0.82 -2.86 -26.02
CA HIS A 359 0.59 -4.12 -25.32
C HIS A 359 -0.92 -4.33 -25.13
N SER A 360 -1.47 -5.37 -25.76
CA SER A 360 -2.90 -5.64 -25.66
C SER A 360 -3.24 -6.39 -24.39
N LEU A 361 -4.43 -6.11 -23.83
CA LEU A 361 -4.94 -6.82 -22.64
C LEU A 361 -4.95 -8.35 -22.83
N LEU A 362 -5.37 -8.82 -24.00
CA LEU A 362 -5.48 -10.25 -24.27
C LEU A 362 -4.09 -10.90 -24.47
N ASP A 363 -3.13 -10.20 -25.08
CA ASP A 363 -1.75 -10.70 -25.16
C ASP A 363 -1.11 -10.80 -23.77
N GLU A 364 -1.37 -9.81 -22.90
CA GLU A 364 -0.94 -9.85 -21.51
C GLU A 364 -1.53 -11.08 -20.81
N MET A 365 -2.85 -11.27 -20.91
CA MET A 365 -3.54 -12.42 -20.34
C MET A 365 -2.95 -13.74 -20.86
N ALA A 366 -2.78 -13.89 -22.17
CA ALA A 366 -2.21 -15.09 -22.79
C ALA A 366 -0.78 -15.36 -22.33
N THR A 367 0.01 -14.32 -22.02
CA THR A 367 1.40 -14.47 -21.57
C THR A 367 1.47 -15.04 -20.16
N TYR A 368 0.63 -14.54 -19.23
CA TYR A 368 0.68 -14.92 -17.81
C TYR A 368 -0.20 -16.13 -17.44
N LEU A 369 -1.04 -16.59 -18.38
CA LEU A 369 -1.89 -17.78 -18.21
C LEU A 369 -1.28 -19.06 -18.83
N LYS A 370 -0.16 -18.93 -19.57
CA LYS A 370 0.56 -20.09 -20.14
C LYS A 370 1.28 -20.87 -19.03
N GLY A 371 0.72 -22.00 -18.62
CA GLY A 371 1.41 -22.82 -17.61
C GLY A 371 0.81 -24.15 -17.19
N ASN A 372 -0.29 -24.64 -17.78
CA ASN A 372 -0.85 -25.94 -17.38
C ASN A 372 -1.54 -26.66 -18.55
N ASP A 373 -1.35 -27.98 -18.64
CA ASP A 373 -2.05 -28.89 -19.57
C ASP A 373 -3.54 -29.07 -19.26
N GLN A 374 -4.09 -28.30 -18.31
CA GLN A 374 -5.48 -28.36 -17.87
C GLN A 374 -6.24 -27.08 -18.26
N PRO A 375 -7.56 -27.17 -18.52
CA PRO A 375 -8.35 -26.04 -18.99
C PRO A 375 -8.46 -24.93 -17.94
N LEU A 376 -8.32 -23.67 -18.37
CA LEU A 376 -8.53 -22.48 -17.54
C LEU A 376 -10.03 -22.28 -17.29
N GLU A 377 -10.37 -21.75 -16.12
CA GLU A 377 -11.74 -21.37 -15.79
C GLU A 377 -11.80 -19.92 -15.32
N PHE A 378 -12.72 -19.14 -15.91
CA PHE A 378 -12.96 -17.77 -15.50
C PHE A 378 -14.27 -17.67 -14.73
N TRP A 379 -14.23 -16.92 -13.64
CA TRP A 379 -15.35 -16.74 -12.73
C TRP A 379 -15.57 -15.26 -12.44
N THR A 380 -16.80 -14.87 -12.09
CA THR A 380 -17.10 -13.53 -11.61
C THR A 380 -18.22 -13.53 -10.58
N THR A 381 -18.43 -12.39 -9.91
CA THR A 381 -19.50 -12.20 -8.93
C THR A 381 -20.84 -11.92 -9.61
N PRO A 382 -21.98 -12.34 -9.01
CA PRO A 382 -23.31 -11.98 -9.51
C PRO A 382 -23.51 -10.47 -9.66
N GLU A 383 -22.98 -9.69 -8.71
CA GLU A 383 -23.05 -8.23 -8.77
C GLU A 383 -22.32 -7.68 -10.00
N ALA A 384 -21.12 -8.19 -10.30
CA ALA A 384 -20.35 -7.74 -11.45
C ALA A 384 -21.07 -8.09 -12.77
N GLN A 385 -21.65 -9.29 -12.89
CA GLN A 385 -22.47 -9.67 -14.04
C GLN A 385 -23.66 -8.70 -14.22
N GLN A 386 -24.46 -8.49 -13.16
CA GLN A 386 -25.64 -7.63 -13.20
C GLN A 386 -25.28 -6.17 -13.54
N ARG A 387 -24.20 -5.64 -12.95
CA ARG A 387 -23.73 -4.29 -13.25
C ARG A 387 -23.20 -4.17 -14.67
N CYS A 388 -22.47 -5.17 -15.16
CA CYS A 388 -22.00 -5.20 -16.55
C CYS A 388 -23.17 -5.10 -17.52
N ALA A 389 -24.21 -5.91 -17.34
CA ALA A 389 -25.41 -5.87 -18.18
C ALA A 389 -26.06 -4.48 -18.19
N LYS A 390 -26.23 -3.85 -17.01
CA LYS A 390 -26.80 -2.50 -16.89
C LYS A 390 -25.94 -1.42 -17.57
N ILE A 391 -24.62 -1.47 -17.38
CA ILE A 391 -23.68 -0.49 -17.97
C ILE A 391 -23.72 -0.61 -19.50
N VAL A 392 -23.53 -1.82 -20.02
CA VAL A 392 -23.48 -2.07 -21.46
C VAL A 392 -24.84 -1.78 -22.13
N GLN A 393 -25.96 -2.07 -21.46
CA GLN A 393 -27.27 -1.66 -21.94
C GLN A 393 -27.41 -0.14 -22.03
N LYS A 394 -26.86 0.62 -21.06
CA LYS A 394 -26.99 2.07 -21.01
C LYS A 394 -26.06 2.79 -22.01
N ILE A 395 -24.80 2.39 -22.09
CA ILE A 395 -23.76 3.14 -22.82
C ILE A 395 -22.97 2.30 -23.84
N GLY A 396 -23.17 0.98 -23.88
CA GLY A 396 -22.45 0.12 -24.81
C GLY A 396 -23.00 0.18 -26.24
N GLY A 397 -22.12 0.07 -27.23
CA GLY A 397 -22.50 -0.07 -28.63
C GLY A 397 -23.07 -1.45 -28.97
N LEU A 398 -23.37 -1.70 -30.25
CA LEU A 398 -23.98 -2.96 -30.69
C LEU A 398 -23.04 -4.15 -30.52
N GLY A 399 -21.76 -3.96 -30.88
CA GLY A 399 -20.72 -4.97 -30.71
C GLY A 399 -20.45 -5.27 -29.23
N GLU A 400 -20.32 -4.23 -28.40
CA GLU A 400 -20.12 -4.37 -26.95
C GLU A 400 -21.30 -5.07 -26.27
N ARG A 401 -22.54 -4.76 -26.65
CA ARG A 401 -23.76 -5.44 -26.15
C ARG A 401 -23.81 -6.91 -26.53
N ARG A 402 -23.50 -7.23 -27.78
CA ARG A 402 -23.41 -8.61 -28.25
C ARG A 402 -22.36 -9.38 -27.45
N ARG A 403 -21.14 -8.84 -27.33
CA ARG A 403 -20.04 -9.47 -26.57
C ARG A 403 -20.41 -9.67 -25.10
N ALA A 404 -21.02 -8.68 -24.46
CA ALA A 404 -21.47 -8.80 -23.07
C ALA A 404 -22.51 -9.90 -22.87
N LYS A 405 -23.42 -10.11 -23.82
CA LYS A 405 -24.38 -11.23 -23.76
C LYS A 405 -23.66 -12.56 -23.99
N ALA A 406 -22.85 -12.63 -25.05
CA ALA A 406 -22.13 -13.84 -25.46
C ALA A 406 -21.14 -14.34 -24.40
N LEU A 407 -20.50 -13.43 -23.65
CA LEU A 407 -19.54 -13.76 -22.60
C LEU A 407 -20.12 -14.69 -21.52
N PHE A 408 -21.42 -14.61 -21.24
CA PHE A 408 -22.09 -15.45 -20.23
C PHE A 408 -22.90 -16.60 -20.83
N ASP A 409 -22.90 -16.76 -22.15
CA ASP A 409 -23.66 -17.78 -22.87
C ASP A 409 -22.77 -19.01 -23.14
N SER A 410 -23.29 -20.22 -22.91
CA SER A 410 -22.53 -21.46 -23.10
C SER A 410 -22.10 -21.67 -24.54
N ASP A 411 -22.90 -21.19 -25.49
CA ASP A 411 -22.63 -21.28 -26.93
C ASP A 411 -22.21 -19.92 -27.51
N GLY A 412 -21.79 -19.00 -26.65
CA GLY A 412 -21.50 -17.61 -27.00
C GLY A 412 -20.13 -17.38 -27.66
N GLU A 413 -19.26 -18.38 -27.77
CA GLU A 413 -17.86 -18.17 -28.18
C GLU A 413 -17.74 -17.49 -29.56
N GLN A 414 -18.42 -18.02 -30.57
CA GLN A 414 -18.44 -17.43 -31.91
C GLN A 414 -19.00 -16.00 -31.88
N ALA A 415 -20.11 -15.81 -31.17
CA ALA A 415 -20.76 -14.51 -31.03
C ALA A 415 -19.94 -13.51 -30.19
N PHE A 416 -18.99 -13.95 -29.37
CA PHE A 416 -18.09 -13.09 -28.62
C PHE A 416 -16.97 -12.58 -29.51
N TRP A 417 -16.32 -13.48 -30.26
CA TRP A 417 -15.18 -13.16 -31.12
C TRP A 417 -15.56 -12.52 -32.46
N GLU A 418 -16.84 -12.52 -32.84
CA GLU A 418 -17.32 -11.89 -34.07
C GLU A 418 -16.85 -10.41 -34.17
N GLY A 419 -16.18 -10.09 -35.28
CA GLY A 419 -15.64 -8.75 -35.57
C GLY A 419 -14.44 -8.35 -34.70
N SER A 420 -13.87 -9.29 -33.93
CA SER A 420 -12.64 -9.05 -33.19
C SER A 420 -11.39 -9.21 -34.08
N ARG A 421 -10.34 -8.45 -33.75
CA ARG A 421 -8.99 -8.64 -34.28
C ARG A 421 -8.31 -9.93 -33.77
N PHE A 422 -8.90 -10.60 -32.79
CA PHE A 422 -8.42 -11.87 -32.24
C PHE A 422 -9.27 -13.03 -32.77
N GLY A 423 -8.64 -14.20 -32.93
CA GLY A 423 -9.33 -15.43 -33.35
C GLY A 423 -10.15 -16.07 -32.23
N GLU A 424 -11.00 -17.02 -32.61
CA GLU A 424 -11.71 -17.87 -31.65
C GLU A 424 -10.73 -18.62 -30.73
N ALA A 425 -11.13 -18.87 -29.48
CA ALA A 425 -10.31 -19.51 -28.46
C ALA A 425 -8.93 -18.84 -28.19
N PHE A 426 -8.74 -17.54 -28.51
CA PHE A 426 -7.48 -16.84 -28.24
C PHE A 426 -7.07 -16.92 -26.76
N ILE A 427 -8.05 -16.80 -25.85
CA ILE A 427 -7.93 -17.18 -24.44
C ILE A 427 -8.85 -18.39 -24.18
N PRO A 428 -8.31 -19.62 -24.14
CA PRO A 428 -9.11 -20.81 -23.92
C PRO A 428 -9.86 -20.76 -22.58
N GLY A 429 -11.15 -21.12 -22.59
CA GLY A 429 -11.98 -21.19 -21.39
C GLY A 429 -12.56 -19.85 -20.92
N LEU A 430 -12.29 -18.74 -21.61
CA LEU A 430 -12.85 -17.41 -21.26
C LEU A 430 -14.37 -17.34 -21.41
N VAL A 431 -14.91 -18.02 -22.43
CA VAL A 431 -16.35 -18.10 -22.71
C VAL A 431 -16.79 -19.57 -22.53
N PRO A 432 -17.84 -19.86 -21.73
CA PRO A 432 -18.61 -18.92 -20.91
C PRO A 432 -17.88 -18.49 -19.62
N LEU A 433 -18.00 -17.21 -19.26
CA LEU A 433 -17.64 -16.68 -17.96
C LEU A 433 -18.63 -17.17 -16.90
N ARG A 434 -18.12 -17.92 -15.93
CA ARG A 434 -18.94 -18.53 -14.86
C ARG A 434 -19.28 -17.51 -13.78
N VAL A 435 -20.41 -17.68 -13.14
CA VAL A 435 -20.88 -16.79 -12.07
C VAL A 435 -20.95 -17.56 -10.77
N TYR A 436 -20.39 -16.99 -9.70
CA TYR A 436 -20.48 -17.61 -8.37
C TYR A 436 -21.93 -17.64 -7.86
N PRO A 437 -22.34 -18.65 -7.08
CA PRO A 437 -23.63 -18.61 -6.38
C PRO A 437 -23.70 -17.41 -5.40
N GLU A 438 -24.88 -16.83 -5.20
CA GLU A 438 -25.11 -15.52 -4.54
C GLU A 438 -24.52 -15.32 -3.14
N HIS A 439 -24.10 -16.38 -2.45
CA HIS A 439 -23.52 -16.30 -1.11
C HIS A 439 -22.02 -16.55 -1.12
N VAL A 440 -21.24 -15.56 -0.66
CA VAL A 440 -19.87 -15.82 -0.18
C VAL A 440 -20.02 -16.80 0.97
N THR A 441 -19.70 -18.09 0.75
CA THR A 441 -19.61 -19.06 1.84
C THR A 441 -18.78 -18.45 2.96
N ALA A 442 -19.33 -18.37 4.18
CA ALA A 442 -18.60 -17.95 5.36
C ALA A 442 -17.35 -18.82 5.48
N VAL A 443 -16.18 -18.24 5.23
CA VAL A 443 -14.94 -19.01 5.15
C VAL A 443 -14.48 -19.37 6.56
N ALA A 444 -14.73 -20.62 6.96
CA ALA A 444 -14.13 -21.26 8.13
C ALA A 444 -12.62 -21.60 7.93
N ASN A 445 -12.07 -21.43 6.73
CA ASN A 445 -10.80 -22.05 6.31
C ASN A 445 -9.58 -21.12 6.22
N LEU A 446 -9.71 -19.81 6.47
CA LEU A 446 -8.56 -18.88 6.50
C LEU A 446 -8.14 -18.46 7.91
N THR A 447 -8.90 -18.85 8.94
CA THR A 447 -8.72 -18.37 10.31
C THR A 447 -8.03 -19.37 11.25
N GLY A 448 -7.75 -20.60 10.82
CA GLY A 448 -7.42 -21.71 11.73
C GLY A 448 -5.99 -22.27 11.76
N LEU A 449 -5.09 -21.89 10.84
CA LEU A 449 -3.69 -22.35 10.86
C LEU A 449 -2.76 -21.19 11.22
N LYS A 450 -1.65 -21.41 11.92
CA LYS A 450 -0.58 -20.39 11.92
C LYS A 450 -0.14 -20.22 10.46
N PRO A 451 -0.18 -19.00 9.91
CA PRO A 451 0.14 -18.83 8.51
C PRO A 451 1.59 -19.28 8.28
N THR A 452 1.80 -20.17 7.31
CA THR A 452 3.11 -20.78 7.08
C THR A 452 3.94 -20.00 6.05
N THR A 453 3.30 -19.15 5.25
CA THR A 453 3.94 -18.40 4.15
C THR A 453 3.56 -16.91 4.19
N SER A 454 4.43 -16.04 3.66
CA SER A 454 4.15 -14.61 3.50
C SER A 454 2.91 -14.35 2.61
N TYR A 455 2.62 -15.27 1.68
CA TYR A 455 1.48 -15.23 0.77
C TYR A 455 0.16 -15.45 1.52
N GLU A 456 0.11 -16.43 2.43
CA GLU A 456 -1.06 -16.70 3.25
C GLU A 456 -1.39 -15.53 4.20
N ILE A 457 -0.35 -14.87 4.74
CA ILE A 457 -0.52 -13.71 5.61
C ILE A 457 -1.12 -12.54 4.85
N PHE A 458 -0.58 -12.26 3.65
CA PHE A 458 -1.14 -11.24 2.77
C PHE A 458 -2.62 -11.52 2.43
N ALA A 459 -2.94 -12.77 2.05
CA ALA A 459 -4.30 -13.18 1.73
C ALA A 459 -5.25 -12.96 2.93
N ARG A 460 -4.86 -13.36 4.14
CA ARG A 460 -5.68 -13.15 5.35
C ARG A 460 -5.91 -11.67 5.65
N ARG A 461 -4.87 -10.84 5.54
CA ARG A 461 -4.98 -9.39 5.71
C ARG A 461 -5.93 -8.80 4.68
N LEU A 462 -5.80 -9.18 3.41
CA LEU A 462 -6.67 -8.71 2.34
C LEU A 462 -8.12 -9.12 2.60
N PHE A 463 -8.37 -10.37 3.00
CA PHE A 463 -9.70 -10.84 3.41
C PHE A 463 -10.28 -9.98 4.54
N ARG A 464 -9.53 -9.78 5.62
CA ARG A 464 -9.99 -8.99 6.77
C ARG A 464 -10.25 -7.55 6.38
N THR A 465 -9.34 -6.90 5.67
CA THR A 465 -9.50 -5.52 5.21
C THR A 465 -10.71 -5.38 4.31
N CYS A 466 -10.92 -6.29 3.35
CA CYS A 466 -12.12 -6.28 2.52
C CYS A 466 -13.40 -6.44 3.35
N ARG A 467 -13.42 -7.33 4.37
CA ARG A 467 -14.57 -7.46 5.28
C ARG A 467 -14.83 -6.21 6.10
N ILE A 468 -13.79 -5.57 6.62
CA ILE A 468 -13.89 -4.32 7.36
C ILE A 468 -14.44 -3.22 6.44
N LEU A 469 -13.87 -3.05 5.25
CA LEU A 469 -14.31 -2.03 4.28
C LEU A 469 -15.75 -2.24 3.77
N LEU A 470 -16.24 -3.48 3.80
CA LEU A 470 -17.62 -3.82 3.44
C LEU A 470 -18.57 -3.85 4.66
N SER A 471 -18.05 -3.64 5.88
CA SER A 471 -18.88 -3.62 7.08
C SER A 471 -19.63 -2.28 7.22
N PRO A 472 -20.91 -2.30 7.65
CA PRO A 472 -21.69 -1.09 7.83
C PRO A 472 -21.04 -0.10 8.80
N SER A 473 -20.44 -0.60 9.89
CA SER A 473 -19.78 0.21 10.92
C SER A 473 -18.58 1.00 10.42
N HIS A 474 -17.76 0.40 9.55
CA HIS A 474 -16.60 1.10 8.97
C HIS A 474 -17.02 2.18 7.97
N ALA A 475 -18.06 1.94 7.19
CA ALA A 475 -18.61 2.92 6.27
C ALA A 475 -19.23 4.13 6.99
N GLU A 476 -19.92 3.87 8.10
CA GLU A 476 -20.44 4.89 9.00
C GLU A 476 -19.31 5.68 9.66
N ALA A 477 -18.23 5.03 10.10
CA ALA A 477 -17.05 5.68 10.67
C ALA A 477 -16.34 6.60 9.67
N GLN A 478 -16.10 6.12 8.44
CA GLN A 478 -15.49 6.95 7.38
C GLN A 478 -16.38 8.13 6.96
N ALA A 479 -17.70 8.00 7.03
CA ALA A 479 -18.63 9.09 6.74
C ALA A 479 -18.56 10.19 7.81
N ARG A 480 -18.45 9.81 9.09
CA ARG A 480 -18.31 10.75 10.21
C ARG A 480 -16.99 11.52 10.16
N LEU A 481 -15.88 10.86 9.84
CA LEU A 481 -14.55 11.46 9.71
C LEU A 481 -14.44 12.51 8.58
N LYS A 482 -15.27 12.43 7.55
CA LYS A 482 -15.28 13.39 6.43
C LYS A 482 -16.25 14.56 6.60
N GLY A 483 -16.91 14.68 7.75
CA GLY A 483 -17.85 15.77 8.04
C GLY A 483 -19.10 15.78 7.15
N THR A 484 -19.39 14.65 6.48
CA THR A 484 -20.59 14.49 5.66
C THR A 484 -21.69 13.86 6.52
N ALA A 485 -22.80 14.57 6.74
CA ALA A 485 -23.98 14.05 7.43
C ALA A 485 -24.71 12.92 6.66
N VAL A 486 -24.14 12.51 5.51
CA VAL A 486 -24.62 11.42 4.66
C VAL A 486 -23.53 10.34 4.65
N PRO A 487 -23.87 9.05 4.89
CA PRO A 487 -22.94 7.95 4.73
C PRO A 487 -22.23 8.06 3.38
N LEU A 488 -20.91 7.86 3.36
CA LEU A 488 -20.12 7.81 2.14
C LEU A 488 -20.84 6.89 1.16
N GLY A 489 -21.40 7.45 0.08
CA GLY A 489 -22.38 6.75 -0.75
C GLY A 489 -21.89 5.39 -1.22
N TYR A 490 -22.32 4.33 -0.54
CA TYR A 490 -22.65 3.10 -1.24
C TYR A 490 -23.70 3.50 -2.27
N ALA A 491 -23.41 3.33 -3.55
CA ALA A 491 -24.41 3.46 -4.59
C ALA A 491 -25.44 2.32 -4.44
N THR A 492 -26.43 2.55 -3.58
CA THR A 492 -27.68 1.84 -3.34
C THR A 492 -28.61 2.91 -2.78
N GLU A 493 -29.74 3.31 -3.36
CA GLU A 493 -30.55 2.87 -4.50
C GLU A 493 -31.37 4.09 -4.96
N LEU A 494 -31.92 4.05 -6.17
CA LEU A 494 -33.13 4.79 -6.59
C LEU A 494 -33.23 6.28 -6.17
N GLY A 495 -32.55 7.16 -6.89
CA GLY A 495 -32.90 8.60 -6.98
C GLY A 495 -33.60 8.90 -8.33
N PRO A 496 -34.45 9.96 -8.42
CA PRO A 496 -35.27 10.25 -9.59
C PRO A 496 -34.41 10.62 -10.83
N PRO A 497 -34.99 10.59 -12.05
CA PRO A 497 -34.22 10.70 -13.29
C PRO A 497 -33.64 12.12 -13.42
N GLY A 498 -32.33 12.24 -13.17
CA GLY A 498 -31.54 13.42 -13.45
C GLY A 498 -30.33 13.00 -14.27
N ASP A 499 -30.22 13.58 -15.46
CA ASP A 499 -29.22 13.30 -16.48
C ASP A 499 -27.79 13.63 -16.01
N MET A 500 -26.94 12.63 -15.84
CA MET A 500 -25.56 12.60 -16.37
C MET A 500 -24.80 11.30 -15.99
N PRO A 501 -23.93 10.77 -16.87
CA PRO A 501 -23.30 9.45 -16.69
C PRO A 501 -22.05 9.47 -15.79
N LEU A 502 -21.94 8.43 -14.95
CA LEU A 502 -20.76 8.08 -14.17
C LEU A 502 -19.64 7.54 -15.09
N ALA A 503 -18.65 8.37 -15.41
CA ALA A 503 -17.36 7.90 -15.93
C ALA A 503 -16.43 7.51 -14.76
N PRO A 504 -15.67 6.41 -14.86
CA PRO A 504 -14.58 6.13 -13.92
C PRO A 504 -13.46 7.16 -14.15
N SER A 505 -13.14 7.95 -13.12
CA SER A 505 -12.02 8.89 -13.13
C SER A 505 -10.72 8.12 -13.37
N ILE A 506 -10.10 8.36 -14.53
CA ILE A 506 -8.78 7.84 -14.90
C ILE A 506 -7.76 8.88 -14.41
N ASP A 507 -6.95 8.49 -13.43
CA ASP A 507 -5.85 9.29 -12.88
C ASP A 507 -4.69 9.26 -13.90
N THR A 508 -4.70 10.18 -14.87
CA THR A 508 -3.60 10.31 -15.85
C THR A 508 -2.40 10.98 -15.18
N GLY A 509 -1.36 10.20 -14.91
CA GLY A 509 -0.14 10.61 -14.21
C GLY A 509 0.74 11.63 -14.95
N THR A 510 0.29 12.87 -15.09
CA THR A 510 1.14 14.02 -15.45
C THR A 510 1.23 15.02 -14.28
N PRO A 511 2.44 15.43 -13.86
CA PRO A 511 2.62 16.39 -12.76
C PRO A 511 2.24 17.81 -13.22
N SER A 512 1.11 18.33 -12.75
CA SER A 512 0.81 19.76 -12.88
C SER A 512 1.57 20.57 -11.81
N PRO A 513 2.19 21.71 -12.18
CA PRO A 513 2.93 22.55 -11.27
C PRO A 513 1.97 23.42 -10.45
N SER A 514 1.56 22.93 -9.29
CA SER A 514 0.88 23.74 -8.27
C SER A 514 1.26 23.21 -6.89
N VAL A 515 2.46 23.56 -6.46
CA VAL A 515 2.92 23.41 -5.09
C VAL A 515 2.19 24.46 -4.24
N LEU A 516 1.65 24.05 -3.08
CA LEU A 516 1.01 24.83 -1.99
C LEU A 516 -0.52 24.69 -1.86
N ALA A 517 -1.01 23.55 -1.35
CA ALA A 517 -2.05 23.45 -0.31
C ALA A 517 -2.37 21.98 -0.02
N GLY A 518 -2.66 21.65 1.24
CA GLY A 518 -2.70 20.29 1.78
C GLY A 518 -3.68 19.30 1.14
N SER A 519 -3.16 18.09 0.90
CA SER A 519 -3.82 16.77 0.91
C SER A 519 -5.27 16.65 0.44
N ARG A 520 -5.48 16.28 -0.83
CA ARG A 520 -6.60 15.41 -1.23
C ARG A 520 -6.18 14.45 -2.35
N PRO A 521 -6.07 13.13 -2.10
CA PRO A 521 -6.23 12.13 -3.14
C PRO A 521 -7.68 11.63 -3.13
N ASN A 522 -8.46 12.05 -4.13
CA ASN A 522 -9.78 11.50 -4.44
C ASN A 522 -9.64 10.02 -4.85
N THR A 523 -9.70 9.10 -3.88
CA THR A 523 -9.75 7.66 -4.15
C THR A 523 -11.16 7.17 -3.86
N ARG A 524 -12.02 7.14 -4.89
CA ARG A 524 -13.33 6.49 -4.82
C ARG A 524 -13.11 4.98 -4.81
N LEU A 525 -12.93 4.42 -3.61
CA LEU A 525 -12.98 2.97 -3.39
C LEU A 525 -14.32 2.44 -3.89
N THR A 526 -14.30 1.47 -4.80
CA THR A 526 -15.54 0.90 -5.32
C THR A 526 -15.89 -0.40 -4.60
N ALA A 527 -17.09 -0.44 -4.00
CA ALA A 527 -17.54 -1.59 -3.19
C ALA A 527 -17.55 -2.91 -4.00
N HIS A 528 -17.85 -2.85 -5.29
CA HIS A 528 -17.85 -4.03 -6.16
C HIS A 528 -16.43 -4.61 -6.31
N THR A 529 -15.40 -3.79 -6.54
CA THR A 529 -14.00 -4.27 -6.62
C THR A 529 -13.56 -4.85 -5.27
N VAL A 530 -13.95 -4.24 -4.14
CA VAL A 530 -13.66 -4.80 -2.80
C VAL A 530 -14.33 -6.16 -2.61
N ARG A 531 -15.57 -6.34 -3.07
CA ARG A 531 -16.26 -7.65 -3.03
C ARG A 531 -15.60 -8.67 -3.96
N SER A 532 -15.19 -8.28 -5.17
CA SER A 532 -14.45 -9.14 -6.09
C SER A 532 -13.16 -9.65 -5.42
N MET A 533 -12.39 -8.75 -4.80
CA MET A 533 -11.19 -9.14 -4.03
C MET A 533 -11.52 -10.06 -2.86
N LEU A 534 -12.60 -9.77 -2.12
CA LEU A 534 -13.07 -10.65 -1.03
C LEU A 534 -13.38 -12.06 -1.54
N TRP A 535 -14.08 -12.18 -2.67
CA TRP A 535 -14.43 -13.45 -3.30
C TRP A 535 -13.18 -14.23 -3.71
N GLY A 536 -12.24 -13.58 -4.41
CA GLY A 536 -11.03 -14.26 -4.86
C GLY A 536 -10.20 -14.81 -3.71
N VAL A 537 -9.98 -14.00 -2.67
CA VAL A 537 -9.27 -14.46 -1.47
C VAL A 537 -10.04 -15.56 -0.75
N SER A 538 -11.36 -15.43 -0.61
CA SER A 538 -12.22 -16.43 0.05
C SER A 538 -12.19 -17.79 -0.64
N LYS A 539 -12.07 -17.79 -1.98
CA LYS A 539 -12.02 -18.99 -2.81
C LYS A 539 -10.59 -19.42 -3.17
N ARG A 540 -9.60 -18.71 -2.64
CA ARG A 540 -8.18 -18.89 -2.92
C ARG A 540 -7.83 -18.88 -4.42
N VAL A 541 -8.40 -17.93 -5.15
CA VAL A 541 -8.14 -17.70 -6.58
C VAL A 541 -7.65 -16.29 -6.83
N THR A 542 -6.80 -16.11 -7.83
CA THR A 542 -6.30 -14.79 -8.28
C THR A 542 -7.48 -13.92 -8.71
N THR A 543 -7.56 -12.70 -8.17
CA THR A 543 -8.50 -11.69 -8.66
C THR A 543 -7.83 -10.77 -9.67
N LEU A 544 -8.37 -10.70 -10.88
CA LEU A 544 -7.93 -9.82 -11.94
C LEU A 544 -8.85 -8.58 -12.02
N THR A 545 -8.25 -7.40 -11.95
CA THR A 545 -8.97 -6.12 -11.96
C THR A 545 -8.22 -5.05 -12.73
N ALA A 546 -8.97 -4.15 -13.37
CA ALA A 546 -8.41 -2.96 -14.01
C ALA A 546 -8.51 -1.71 -13.09
N ASN A 547 -9.09 -1.87 -11.90
CA ASN A 547 -9.33 -0.78 -10.95
C ASN A 547 -8.15 -0.58 -9.98
N ARG A 548 -7.05 -0.07 -10.53
CA ARG A 548 -5.81 0.22 -9.80
C ARG A 548 -6.01 1.13 -8.58
N ALA A 549 -6.88 2.14 -8.69
CA ALA A 549 -7.15 3.07 -7.60
C ALA A 549 -7.78 2.38 -6.38
N SER A 550 -8.75 1.47 -6.60
CA SER A 550 -9.35 0.70 -5.52
C SER A 550 -8.33 -0.26 -4.88
N VAL A 551 -7.47 -0.90 -5.67
CA VAL A 551 -6.39 -1.75 -5.14
C VAL A 551 -5.42 -0.94 -4.27
N ARG A 552 -4.96 0.24 -4.71
CA ARG A 552 -4.12 1.14 -3.90
C ARG A 552 -4.79 1.53 -2.59
N ALA A 553 -6.08 1.86 -2.63
CA ALA A 553 -6.84 2.23 -1.44
C ALA A 553 -6.92 1.06 -0.46
N VAL A 554 -7.27 -0.15 -0.92
CA VAL A 554 -7.30 -1.34 -0.06
C VAL A 554 -5.93 -1.68 0.52
N LEU A 555 -4.86 -1.62 -0.27
CA LEU A 555 -3.50 -1.87 0.23
C LEU A 555 -3.05 -0.82 1.26
N ARG A 556 -3.48 0.43 1.11
CA ARG A 556 -3.24 1.48 2.12
C ARG A 556 -3.97 1.15 3.43
N GLU A 557 -5.24 0.77 3.35
CA GLU A 557 -6.02 0.36 4.53
C GLU A 557 -5.45 -0.90 5.19
N MET A 558 -4.97 -1.87 4.40
CA MET A 558 -4.25 -3.03 4.91
C MET A 558 -3.01 -2.63 5.72
N LYS A 559 -2.25 -1.63 5.26
CA LYS A 559 -1.08 -1.11 6.00
C LYS A 559 -1.49 -0.39 7.28
N ILE A 560 -2.57 0.38 7.27
CA ILE A 560 -3.10 1.07 8.45
C ILE A 560 -3.56 0.05 9.49
N LEU A 561 -4.35 -0.95 9.09
CA LEU A 561 -4.85 -2.01 9.96
C LEU A 561 -3.74 -2.94 10.46
N ALA A 562 -2.68 -3.14 9.68
CA ALA A 562 -1.46 -3.81 10.12
C ALA A 562 -0.63 -2.96 11.12
N GLY A 563 -1.11 -1.76 11.48
CA GLY A 563 -0.42 -0.82 12.36
C GLY A 563 0.77 -0.14 11.70
N ILE A 564 1.04 -0.34 10.41
CA ILE A 564 2.23 0.11 9.65
C ILE A 564 2.11 1.59 9.19
N GLY A 565 0.99 2.25 9.45
CA GLY A 565 0.74 3.65 9.07
C GLY A 565 1.64 4.70 9.74
N THR A 566 1.90 5.81 9.03
CA THR A 566 2.38 7.06 9.61
C THR A 566 1.29 7.64 10.51
N GLY A 567 1.63 7.94 11.77
CA GLY A 567 0.69 8.30 12.83
C GLY A 567 -0.45 9.23 12.41
N GLY A 568 -1.66 8.78 12.71
CA GLY A 568 -2.92 9.51 12.54
C GLY A 568 -4.07 8.64 13.05
N ASP A 569 -4.48 8.94 14.28
CA ASP A 569 -5.73 8.68 15.01
C ASP A 569 -6.69 7.51 14.70
N GLU A 570 -7.19 6.97 15.83
CA GLU A 570 -8.49 6.31 16.08
C GLU A 570 -8.67 4.78 15.88
N ALA A 571 -8.56 4.08 17.03
CA ALA A 571 -9.66 3.47 17.81
C ALA A 571 -10.02 1.96 17.68
N GLU A 572 -9.97 1.35 18.87
CA GLU A 572 -10.86 0.37 19.54
C GLU A 572 -10.97 -1.09 19.05
N GLY A 573 -10.64 -1.97 20.00
CA GLY A 573 -10.63 -3.42 19.88
C GLY A 573 -11.95 -4.08 20.26
N ALA A 574 -12.05 -5.36 19.86
CA ALA A 574 -13.07 -6.29 20.32
C ALA A 574 -12.45 -7.69 20.44
N ASP A 575 -12.53 -8.26 21.64
CA ASP A 575 -12.13 -9.63 21.99
C ASP A 575 -13.14 -10.67 21.45
N ARG A 576 -12.67 -11.89 21.12
CA ARG A 576 -13.46 -13.13 21.25
C ARG A 576 -12.64 -14.44 21.16
N GLU A 577 -13.09 -15.41 21.95
CA GLU A 577 -12.51 -16.69 22.35
C GLU A 577 -12.39 -17.79 21.25
N TYR A 578 -11.50 -18.75 21.50
CA TYR A 578 -11.10 -19.88 20.65
C TYR A 578 -11.56 -21.24 21.19
N ALA A 579 -11.87 -22.20 20.29
CA ALA A 579 -11.93 -23.63 20.63
C ALA A 579 -11.62 -24.56 19.41
N GLY A 580 -10.68 -25.50 19.60
CA GLY A 580 -10.86 -26.94 19.30
C GLY A 580 -10.57 -27.58 17.92
N LEU A 581 -9.29 -27.94 17.69
CA LEU A 581 -8.67 -29.17 17.10
C LEU A 581 -9.19 -29.97 15.87
N GLU A 582 -8.21 -30.28 14.98
CA GLU A 582 -7.91 -31.53 14.21
C GLU A 582 -7.84 -31.53 12.66
N LYS A 583 -6.80 -32.22 12.16
CA LYS A 583 -6.20 -32.24 10.81
C LYS A 583 -6.75 -33.37 9.92
N CYS A 584 -6.70 -33.19 8.61
CA CYS A 584 -6.36 -34.24 7.63
C CYS A 584 -5.78 -33.62 6.33
N VAL A 585 -4.78 -34.28 5.74
CA VAL A 585 -3.96 -33.85 4.59
C VAL A 585 -4.34 -34.67 3.35
N GLY A 586 -4.45 -34.02 2.20
CA GLY A 586 -4.51 -34.63 0.87
C GLY A 586 -3.92 -33.65 -0.15
N GLU A 587 -3.11 -34.17 -1.07
CA GLU A 587 -2.30 -33.42 -2.05
C GLU A 587 -3.15 -32.45 -2.89
N LYS A 588 -2.78 -31.16 -2.89
CA LYS A 588 -3.62 -30.03 -3.31
C LYS A 588 -3.17 -29.38 -4.61
N GLU A 589 -4.15 -28.94 -5.39
CA GLU A 589 -3.99 -27.95 -6.46
C GLU A 589 -3.40 -26.65 -5.91
N ARG A 590 -2.56 -25.95 -6.71
CA ARG A 590 -1.98 -24.68 -6.28
C ARG A 590 -3.06 -23.61 -6.12
N GLU A 591 -3.19 -23.10 -4.91
CA GLU A 591 -4.21 -22.13 -4.49
C GLU A 591 -3.53 -20.82 -4.03
N VAL A 592 -4.28 -19.71 -3.98
CA VAL A 592 -3.82 -18.50 -3.27
C VAL A 592 -3.49 -18.86 -1.81
N GLY A 593 -2.25 -18.57 -1.43
CA GLY A 593 -1.66 -19.00 -0.15
C GLY A 593 -0.43 -19.88 -0.34
N ASP A 594 -0.28 -20.49 -1.51
CA ASP A 594 0.92 -21.22 -1.91
C ASP A 594 2.00 -20.25 -2.44
N ASP A 595 3.27 -20.57 -2.19
CA ASP A 595 4.39 -19.71 -2.61
C ASP A 595 4.42 -19.58 -4.14
N GLY A 596 4.56 -18.34 -4.60
CA GLY A 596 4.65 -18.03 -6.03
C GLY A 596 3.31 -17.92 -6.76
N VAL A 597 2.17 -17.89 -6.05
CA VAL A 597 0.84 -17.67 -6.64
C VAL A 597 0.33 -16.24 -6.38
N ALA A 598 -0.11 -15.54 -7.42
CA ALA A 598 -0.62 -14.18 -7.32
C ALA A 598 -2.01 -14.14 -6.67
N VAL A 599 -2.20 -13.25 -5.69
CA VAL A 599 -3.49 -12.98 -5.06
C VAL A 599 -4.31 -11.96 -5.84
N LEU A 600 -3.67 -10.87 -6.27
CA LEU A 600 -4.27 -9.91 -7.18
C LEU A 600 -3.41 -9.77 -8.43
N TRP A 601 -4.06 -9.56 -9.56
CA TRP A 601 -3.44 -9.16 -10.80
C TRP A 601 -4.12 -7.88 -11.27
N VAL A 602 -3.33 -6.83 -11.43
CA VAL A 602 -3.82 -5.51 -11.83
C VAL A 602 -3.32 -5.20 -13.23
N VAL A 603 -4.26 -4.92 -14.12
CA VAL A 603 -4.02 -4.51 -15.50
C VAL A 603 -4.41 -3.04 -15.68
N GLU A 604 -4.05 -2.47 -16.82
CA GLU A 604 -4.49 -1.11 -17.15
C GLU A 604 -6.01 -0.99 -17.30
N PRO A 605 -6.59 0.14 -16.87
CA PRO A 605 -8.02 0.39 -17.00
C PRO A 605 -8.43 0.44 -18.48
N ARG A 606 -9.53 -0.25 -18.81
CA ARG A 606 -10.20 -0.11 -20.10
C ARG A 606 -11.69 0.26 -19.94
N SER A 607 -12.16 1.21 -20.75
CA SER A 607 -13.58 1.62 -20.83
C SER A 607 -14.25 1.19 -22.12
N LEU A 608 -15.58 1.18 -22.14
CA LEU A 608 -16.40 1.11 -23.36
C LEU A 608 -16.14 2.34 -24.24
N ALA A 609 -16.18 2.15 -25.56
CA ALA A 609 -15.74 3.16 -26.50
C ALA A 609 -16.46 3.15 -27.85
N GLU A 610 -17.24 2.12 -28.17
CA GLU A 610 -17.85 1.95 -29.51
C GLU A 610 -18.69 3.16 -29.92
N GLN A 611 -19.53 3.68 -29.01
CA GLN A 611 -20.40 4.84 -29.29
C GLN A 611 -19.65 6.17 -29.40
N MET A 612 -18.38 6.22 -29.00
CA MET A 612 -17.54 7.43 -29.01
C MET A 612 -16.56 7.48 -30.19
N ARG A 613 -16.57 6.45 -31.02
CA ARG A 613 -15.77 6.38 -32.23
C ARG A 613 -16.30 7.32 -33.30
N SER A 614 -15.44 8.18 -33.83
CA SER A 614 -15.80 9.11 -34.91
C SER A 614 -16.30 8.37 -36.16
N ASP A 615 -15.72 7.22 -36.50
CA ASP A 615 -16.10 6.44 -37.67
C ASP A 615 -17.41 5.67 -37.54
N VAL A 616 -17.82 5.30 -36.32
CA VAL A 616 -19.14 4.67 -36.06
C VAL A 616 -20.25 5.72 -36.06
N VAL A 617 -19.98 6.89 -35.48
CA VAL A 617 -20.92 8.03 -35.48
C VAL A 617 -21.22 8.50 -36.90
N ASN A 618 -20.18 8.63 -37.74
CA ASN A 618 -20.35 9.07 -39.13
C ASN A 618 -21.11 8.05 -40.01
N ALA A 619 -21.01 6.76 -39.71
CA ALA A 619 -21.74 5.71 -40.46
C ALA A 619 -23.25 5.67 -40.14
N GLY A 620 -23.65 6.10 -38.93
CA GLY A 620 -25.06 6.13 -38.50
C GLY A 620 -25.91 7.23 -39.14
N GLU A 621 -25.29 8.30 -39.65
CA GLU A 621 -25.99 9.43 -40.28
C GLU A 621 -26.41 9.15 -41.74
N GLY A 622 -25.90 8.08 -42.36
CA GLY A 622 -26.23 7.69 -43.74
C GLY A 622 -27.47 6.80 -43.89
N VAL A 623 -28.15 6.42 -42.80
CA VAL A 623 -29.26 5.43 -42.81
C VAL A 623 -30.64 6.07 -42.61
N ASN A 624 -30.71 7.39 -42.38
CA ASN A 624 -31.95 8.15 -42.44
C ASN A 624 -31.90 9.17 -43.59
N MET A 625 -31.99 8.69 -44.83
CA MET A 625 -32.50 9.47 -45.96
C MET A 625 -33.78 8.83 -46.48
#